data_AF-A0A3M8CR74-F1
#
_entry.id   AF-A0A3M8CR74-F1
#
_cell.length_a   1.000
_cell.length_b   1.000
_cell.length_c   1.000
_cell.angle_alpha   90.00
_cell.angle_beta   90.00
_cell.angle_gamma   90.00
#
_symmetry.space_group_name_H-M   'P 1'
#
loop_
_entity.id
_entity.type
_entity.pdbx_description
1 polymer ?
#
loop_
_entity_poly.entity_id
_entity_poly.type
_entity_poly.pdbx_seq_one_letter_code
_entity_poly.pdbx_strand_id
1 'polypeptide(L)'
;MEKNDRYTVIDWTNGQLGDPRYDFAWSLTLIKIYASDRYARVFRSAYFLENDIQQEELEVFEALACMRWMLLNRNGGTAKGPATMERVKKLMASNRFLHEWEFQ
;
A
#
# COMPACT_ATOMS: atom_id res chain seq x y z
N MET A 1 -14.10 10.48 10.98
CA MET A 1 -15.06 10.52 12.11
C MET A 1 -15.96 9.32 11.99
N GLU A 2 -16.20 8.64 13.10
CA GLU A 2 -17.13 7.52 13.21
C GLU A 2 -18.45 8.05 13.78
N LYS A 3 -19.58 7.63 13.21
CA LYS A 3 -20.91 7.92 13.76
C LYS A 3 -21.79 6.70 13.57
N ASN A 4 -22.27 6.10 14.66
CA ASN A 4 -23.12 4.91 14.65
C ASN A 4 -22.49 3.76 13.83
N ASP A 5 -21.24 3.40 14.13
CA ASP A 5 -20.45 2.38 13.42
C ASP A 5 -20.23 2.63 11.92
N ARG A 6 -20.58 3.82 11.43
CA ARG A 6 -20.34 4.23 10.05
C ARG A 6 -19.06 5.03 9.95
N TYR A 7 -18.18 4.54 9.09
CA TYR A 7 -17.01 5.26 8.62
C TYR A 7 -17.37 6.08 7.38
N THR A 8 -16.76 7.26 7.25
CA THR A 8 -16.92 8.13 6.09
C THR A 8 -15.56 8.45 5.51
N VAL A 9 -15.37 8.14 4.22
CA VAL A 9 -14.20 8.58 3.46
C VAL A 9 -14.39 10.05 3.08
N ILE A 10 -13.40 10.86 3.39
CA ILE A 10 -13.36 12.30 3.13
C ILE A 10 -12.17 12.63 2.23
N ASP A 11 -12.07 13.89 1.80
CA ASP A 11 -11.00 14.38 0.92
C ASP A 11 -10.95 13.65 -0.43
N TRP A 12 -12.05 13.77 -1.18
CA TRP A 12 -12.21 13.20 -2.53
C TRP A 12 -11.49 14.00 -3.62
N THR A 13 -10.61 14.94 -3.28
CA THR A 13 -9.95 15.85 -4.23
C THR A 13 -9.12 15.12 -5.30
N ASN A 14 -8.62 13.93 -4.96
CA ASN A 14 -7.86 13.05 -5.86
C ASN A 14 -8.62 11.75 -6.18
N GLY A 15 -9.93 11.71 -5.93
CA GLY A 15 -10.76 10.56 -6.24
C GLY A 15 -10.84 10.34 -7.75
N GLN A 16 -10.59 9.11 -8.18
CA GLN A 16 -10.61 8.73 -9.59
C GLN A 16 -11.26 7.35 -9.76
N LEU A 17 -11.85 7.10 -10.92
CA LEU A 17 -12.30 5.75 -11.28
C LEU A 17 -11.07 4.88 -11.55
N GLY A 18 -10.91 3.80 -10.80
CA GLY A 18 -9.75 2.93 -10.88
C GLY A 18 -10.07 1.51 -10.42
N ASP A 19 -9.04 0.66 -10.41
CA ASP A 19 -9.16 -0.69 -9.90
C ASP A 19 -9.12 -0.67 -8.36
N PRO A 20 -10.16 -1.17 -7.65
CA PRO A 20 -10.20 -1.15 -6.19
C PRO A 20 -9.06 -1.97 -5.55
N ARG A 21 -8.49 -2.95 -6.27
CA ARG A 21 -7.34 -3.72 -5.80
C ARG A 21 -6.10 -2.86 -5.69
N TYR A 22 -5.98 -1.82 -6.52
CA TYR A 22 -4.92 -0.83 -6.40
C TYR A 22 -5.09 0.04 -5.16
N ASP A 23 -6.31 0.53 -4.89
CA ASP A 23 -6.59 1.32 -3.68
C ASP A 23 -6.29 0.53 -2.40
N PHE A 24 -6.66 -0.75 -2.39
CA PHE A 24 -6.30 -1.68 -1.32
C PHE A 24 -4.78 -1.85 -1.20
N ALA A 25 -4.08 -2.16 -2.29
CA ALA A 25 -2.63 -2.41 -2.26
C ALA A 25 -1.84 -1.15 -1.86
N TRP A 26 -2.27 0.02 -2.31
CA TRP A 26 -1.69 1.30 -1.90
C TRP A 26 -1.87 1.56 -0.41
N SER A 27 -3.08 1.36 0.11
CA SER A 27 -3.39 1.51 1.53
C SER A 27 -2.56 0.52 2.38
N LEU A 28 -2.52 -0.75 1.97
CA LEU A 28 -1.75 -1.79 2.63
C LEU A 28 -0.25 -1.46 2.66
N THR A 29 0.29 -0.98 1.54
CA THR A 29 1.68 -0.53 1.41
C THR A 29 2.01 0.59 2.39
N LEU A 30 1.15 1.62 2.46
CA LEU A 30 1.32 2.73 3.41
C LEU A 30 1.27 2.26 4.86
N ILE A 31 0.36 1.34 5.21
CA ILE A 31 0.28 0.78 6.57
C ILE A 31 1.54 0.00 6.94
N LYS A 32 2.09 -0.81 6.02
CA LYS A 32 3.36 -1.53 6.22
C LYS A 32 4.53 -0.56 6.45
N ILE A 33 4.59 0.54 5.70
CA ILE A 33 5.67 1.53 5.79
C ILE A 33 5.54 2.37 7.07
N TYR A 34 4.36 2.93 7.34
CA TYR A 34 4.20 3.99 8.34
C TYR A 34 3.59 3.53 9.66
N ALA A 35 2.87 2.41 9.69
CA ALA A 35 2.25 1.90 10.91
C ALA A 35 2.99 0.68 11.45
N SER A 36 2.62 -0.54 11.04
CA SER A 36 3.30 -1.79 11.41
C SER A 36 2.80 -2.98 10.58
N ASP A 37 3.63 -4.03 10.50
CA ASP A 37 3.24 -5.32 9.90
C ASP A 37 2.01 -5.94 10.61
N ARG A 38 1.83 -5.68 11.92
CA ARG A 38 0.66 -6.16 12.67
C ARG A 38 -0.62 -5.51 12.15
N TYR A 39 -0.64 -4.19 11.98
CA TYR A 39 -1.83 -3.50 11.47
C TYR A 39 -2.09 -3.82 10.00
N ALA A 40 -1.04 -4.01 9.21
CA ALA A 40 -1.19 -4.46 7.82
C ALA A 40 -1.91 -5.81 7.73
N ARG A 41 -1.58 -6.76 8.61
CA ARG A 41 -2.29 -8.06 8.69
C ARG A 41 -3.76 -7.90 9.07
N VAL A 42 -4.06 -7.12 10.12
CA VAL A 42 -5.45 -6.89 10.56
C VAL A 42 -6.28 -6.23 9.45
N PHE A 43 -5.73 -5.20 8.80
CA PHE A 43 -6.37 -4.51 7.69
C PHE A 43 -6.65 -5.45 6.52
N ARG A 44 -5.64 -6.24 6.10
CA ARG A 44 -5.82 -7.24 5.03
C ARG A 44 -6.89 -8.26 5.38
N SER A 45 -6.85 -8.82 6.59
CA SER A 45 -7.83 -9.81 7.04
C SER A 45 -9.25 -9.25 7.01
N ALA A 46 -9.46 -8.03 7.48
CA ALA A 46 -10.78 -7.40 7.46
C ALA A 46 -11.29 -7.17 6.02
N TYR A 47 -10.43 -6.69 5.12
CA TYR A 47 -10.81 -6.46 3.72
C TYR A 47 -11.20 -7.76 2.99
N PHE A 48 -10.46 -8.84 3.28
CA PHE A 48 -10.65 -10.15 2.66
C PHE A 48 -11.91 -10.89 3.17
N LEU A 49 -12.58 -10.41 4.22
CA LEU A 49 -13.89 -10.94 4.63
C LEU A 49 -14.99 -10.62 3.62
N GLU A 50 -14.86 -9.53 2.88
CA GLU A 50 -15.89 -9.02 1.97
C GLU A 50 -15.45 -9.00 0.50
N ASN A 51 -14.14 -9.16 0.23
CA ASN A 51 -13.56 -9.04 -1.10
C ASN A 51 -12.60 -10.20 -1.35
N ASP A 52 -12.61 -10.74 -2.57
CA ASP A 52 -11.60 -11.70 -3.01
C ASP A 52 -10.58 -11.01 -3.92
N ILE A 53 -9.29 -11.16 -3.59
CA ILE A 53 -8.18 -10.71 -4.41
C ILE A 53 -7.20 -11.86 -4.47
N GLN A 54 -6.96 -12.36 -5.69
CA GLN A 54 -5.98 -13.41 -5.91
C GLN A 54 -4.60 -12.92 -5.47
N GLN A 55 -3.85 -13.78 -4.77
CA GLN A 55 -2.55 -13.41 -4.19
C GLN A 55 -1.59 -12.87 -5.26
N GLU A 56 -1.62 -13.44 -6.45
CA GLU A 56 -0.76 -13.05 -7.57
C GLU A 56 -1.11 -11.64 -8.10
N GLU A 57 -2.39 -11.31 -8.17
CA GLU A 57 -2.84 -9.96 -8.55
C GLU A 57 -2.48 -8.94 -7.46
N LEU A 58 -2.65 -9.30 -6.19
CA LEU A 58 -2.25 -8.46 -5.07
C LEU A 58 -0.77 -8.10 -5.13
N GLU A 59 0.09 -9.06 -5.47
CA GLU A 59 1.54 -8.83 -5.63
C GLU A 59 1.84 -7.85 -6.77
N VAL A 60 1.12 -7.92 -7.90
CA VAL A 60 1.25 -6.95 -9.01
C VAL A 60 0.86 -5.54 -8.53
N PHE A 61 -0.29 -5.39 -7.87
CA PHE A 61 -0.72 -4.07 -7.38
C PHE A 61 0.18 -3.53 -6.26
N GLU A 62 0.75 -4.40 -5.42
CA GLU A 62 1.73 -4.02 -4.41
C GLU A 62 3.05 -3.54 -5.06
N ALA A 63 3.45 -4.12 -6.18
CA ALA A 63 4.59 -3.62 -6.97
C ALA A 63 4.32 -2.23 -7.54
N LEU A 64 3.13 -2.00 -8.10
CA LEU A 64 2.69 -0.67 -8.57
C LEU A 64 2.68 0.37 -7.43
N ALA A 65 2.19 -0.03 -6.25
CA ALA A 65 2.19 0.81 -5.06
C ALA A 65 3.62 1.18 -4.61
N CYS A 66 4.55 0.24 -4.62
CA CYS A 66 5.97 0.51 -4.33
C CYS A 66 6.58 1.50 -5.34
N MET A 67 6.30 1.33 -6.64
CA MET A 67 6.78 2.27 -7.66
C MET A 67 6.23 3.68 -7.46
N ARG A 68 4.94 3.81 -7.13
CA ARG A 68 4.35 5.11 -6.76
C ARG A 68 5.03 5.72 -5.55
N TRP A 69 5.28 4.93 -4.51
CA TRP A 69 5.98 5.41 -3.32
C TRP A 69 7.39 5.94 -3.67
N MET A 70 8.15 5.21 -4.49
CA MET A 70 9.48 5.66 -4.94
C MET A 70 9.43 6.99 -5.68
N LEU A 71 8.47 7.16 -6.59
CA LEU A 71 8.28 8.41 -7.33
C LEU A 71 7.96 9.58 -6.37
N LEU A 72 7.04 9.36 -5.43
CA LEU A 72 6.70 10.35 -4.41
C LEU A 72 7.90 10.70 -3.54
N ASN A 73 8.70 9.72 -3.13
CA ASN A 73 9.89 9.96 -2.31
C ASN A 73 10.95 10.79 -3.04
N ARG A 74 11.13 10.56 -4.36
CA ARG A 74 12.02 11.37 -5.20
C ARG A 74 11.54 12.82 -5.32
N ASN A 75 10.23 13.03 -5.36
CA ASN A 75 9.61 14.36 -5.47
C ASN A 75 9.41 15.06 -4.11
N GLY A 76 9.87 14.48 -3.01
CA GLY A 76 9.73 15.04 -1.66
C GLY A 76 8.34 14.85 -1.03
N GLY A 77 7.46 14.08 -1.64
CA GLY A 77 6.06 13.87 -1.22
C GLY A 77 5.86 12.78 -0.15
N THR A 78 6.92 12.24 0.45
CA THR A 78 6.82 11.18 1.47
C THR A 78 7.37 11.64 2.81
N ALA A 79 6.68 11.30 3.89
CA ALA A 79 7.19 11.50 5.25
C ALA A 79 8.43 10.63 5.48
N LYS A 80 9.55 11.24 5.85
CA LYS A 80 10.80 10.53 6.13
C LYS A 80 10.92 10.27 7.63
N GLY A 81 11.15 9.01 8.00
CA GLY A 81 11.45 8.60 9.36
C GLY A 81 12.64 7.65 9.40
N PRO A 82 13.26 7.43 10.59
CA PRO A 82 14.49 6.65 10.72
C PRO A 82 14.37 5.23 10.15
N ALA A 83 13.19 4.61 10.28
CA ALA A 83 12.92 3.23 9.84
C ALA A 83 12.16 3.15 8.50
N THR A 84 11.76 4.28 7.90
CA THR A 84 10.91 4.28 6.69
C THR A 84 11.62 3.58 5.53
N MET A 85 12.87 3.93 5.27
CA MET A 85 13.64 3.35 4.16
C MET A 85 13.92 1.87 4.35
N GLU A 86 14.15 1.42 5.59
CA GLU A 86 14.35 0.00 5.89
C GLU A 86 13.08 -0.81 5.60
N ARG A 87 11.92 -0.32 6.06
CA ARG A 87 10.62 -0.96 5.79
C ARG A 87 10.30 -1.01 4.29
N VAL A 88 10.61 0.06 3.56
CA VAL A 88 10.44 0.08 2.09
C VAL A 88 11.36 -0.95 1.42
N LYS A 89 12.65 -1.00 1.78
CA LYS A 89 13.57 -2.01 1.23
C LYS A 89 13.10 -3.43 1.49
N LYS A 90 12.67 -3.72 2.73
CA LYS A 90 12.10 -5.03 3.11
C LYS A 90 10.85 -5.36 2.28
N LEU A 91 9.98 -4.38 2.07
CA LEU A 91 8.76 -4.54 1.28
C LEU A 91 9.10 -4.89 -0.18
N MET A 92 9.99 -4.12 -0.80
CA MET A 92 10.39 -4.33 -2.19
C MET A 92 11.08 -5.69 -2.38
N ALA A 93 11.97 -6.07 -1.46
CA ALA A 93 12.62 -7.37 -1.44
C ALA A 93 11.69 -8.56 -1.10
N SER A 94 10.42 -8.29 -0.77
CA SER A 94 9.43 -9.36 -0.56
C SER A 94 8.51 -9.55 -1.76
N ASN A 95 8.54 -8.62 -2.72
CA ASN A 95 7.65 -8.65 -3.88
C ASN A 95 8.39 -9.26 -5.08
N ARG A 96 7.87 -10.38 -5.59
CA ARG A 96 8.51 -11.13 -6.69
C ARG A 96 8.71 -10.29 -7.96
N PHE A 97 7.79 -9.38 -8.26
CA PHE A 97 7.83 -8.57 -9.48
C PHE A 97 8.82 -7.40 -9.39
N LEU A 98 9.27 -7.05 -8.19
CA LEU A 98 10.30 -6.01 -8.00
C LEU A 98 11.71 -6.60 -7.93
N HIS A 99 11.83 -7.91 -7.66
CA HIS A 99 13.10 -8.61 -7.63
C HIS A 99 13.72 -8.83 -9.01
N GLU A 100 12.90 -8.96 -10.05
CA GLU A 100 13.38 -9.13 -11.44
C GLU A 100 13.90 -7.83 -12.07
N TRP A 101 13.76 -6.69 -11.38
CA TRP A 101 14.18 -5.37 -11.85
C TRP A 101 15.50 -4.96 -11.17
N GLU A 102 16.58 -5.68 -11.44
CA GLU A 102 17.91 -5.10 -11.28
C GLU A 102 18.09 -4.02 -12.35
N PHE A 103 18.09 -2.75 -11.94
CA PHE A 103 18.52 -1.64 -12.80
C PHE A 103 19.97 -1.90 -13.23
N GLN A 104 20.18 -2.22 -14.51
CA GLN A 104 21.48 -2.01 -15.19
C GLN A 104 21.64 -0.55 -15.57
#